data_AF-A0A9N9QU20-F1
#
_entry.id   AF-A0A9N9QU20-F1
#
_cell.length_a   1.000
_cell.length_b   1.000
_cell.length_c   1.000
_cell.angle_alpha   90.00
_cell.angle_beta   90.00
_cell.angle_gamma   90.00
#
_symmetry.space_group_name_H-M   'P 1'
#
loop_
_entity.id
_entity.type
_entity.pdbx_description
1 polymer ?
#
loop_
_entity_poly.entity_id
_entity_poly.type
_entity_poly.pdbx_seq_one_letter_code
_entity_poly.pdbx_strand_id
1 'polypeptide(L)'
;MVLNAAVQMLREADELKQKILKFKNGTSMLQERNLWSTQQQLQKIYQKILVLDLDYALEKKVEQDLWNVGFKQQIEALQAISKDRKNPLRSDGQAMLSWVLQASAGFYLCLLHQICTAFKLDLPFRRRASLLGWVETWGAGETEAPARCPAGAAARYICQHCLVHLGDLARYRQQLRIAHTFYRHALAVSVHSGQPYNQLALVSWRRGRRLSALYWHVRSLLVRAPFPPAPANLARTLHAAAR
;
A
#
# COMPACT_ATOMS: atom_id res chain seq x y z
N MET A 1 -21.22 6.17 19.79
CA MET A 1 -21.88 6.18 18.47
C MET A 1 -20.93 5.75 17.34
N VAL A 2 -19.73 6.35 17.24
CA VAL A 2 -18.73 6.01 16.21
C VAL A 2 -18.31 4.53 16.20
N LEU A 3 -17.98 3.96 17.36
CA LEU A 3 -17.59 2.55 17.48
C LEU A 3 -18.70 1.58 17.01
N ASN A 4 -19.96 1.85 17.37
CA ASN A 4 -21.09 1.01 16.94
C ASN A 4 -21.27 1.02 15.41
N ALA A 5 -21.02 2.16 14.76
CA ALA A 5 -21.05 2.25 13.30
C ALA A 5 -19.87 1.49 12.66
N ALA A 6 -18.66 1.61 13.23
CA ALA A 6 -17.48 0.88 12.75
C ALA A 6 -17.64 -0.64 12.86
N VAL A 7 -18.19 -1.12 13.99
CA VAL A 7 -18.48 -2.55 14.20
C VAL A 7 -19.50 -3.06 13.19
N GLN A 8 -20.58 -2.31 12.94
CA GLN A 8 -21.60 -2.74 11.99
C GLN A 8 -21.07 -2.76 10.55
N MET A 9 -20.27 -1.77 10.16
CA MET A 9 -19.59 -1.75 8.87
C MET A 9 -18.60 -2.92 8.74
N LEU A 10 -17.89 -3.29 9.80
CA LEU A 10 -16.97 -4.43 9.75
C LEU A 10 -17.70 -5.76 9.54
N ARG A 11 -18.87 -5.95 10.16
CA ARG A 11 -19.71 -7.14 9.92
C ARG A 11 -20.14 -7.25 8.45
N GLU A 12 -20.59 -6.15 7.87
CA GLU A 12 -20.91 -6.09 6.44
C GLU A 12 -19.68 -6.42 5.57
N ALA A 13 -18.51 -5.86 5.91
CA ALA A 13 -17.26 -6.15 5.22
C ALA A 13 -16.87 -7.63 5.32
N ASP A 14 -17.07 -8.27 6.48
CA ASP A 14 -16.79 -9.68 6.67
C ASP A 14 -17.69 -10.57 5.79
N GLU A 15 -18.98 -10.24 5.66
CA GLU A 15 -19.87 -10.96 4.74
C GLU A 15 -19.42 -10.84 3.28
N LEU A 16 -19.04 -9.64 2.84
CA LEU A 16 -18.50 -9.41 1.49
C LEU A 16 -17.16 -10.14 1.30
N LYS A 17 -16.28 -10.12 2.30
CA LYS A 17 -15.02 -10.86 2.30
C LYS A 17 -15.26 -12.36 2.13
N GLN A 18 -16.21 -12.93 2.87
CA GLN A 18 -16.55 -14.36 2.73
C GLN A 18 -17.11 -14.67 1.34
N LYS A 19 -17.94 -13.79 0.76
CA LYS A 19 -18.42 -13.95 -0.63
C LYS A 19 -17.26 -13.98 -1.62
N ILE A 20 -16.25 -13.13 -1.45
CA ILE A 20 -15.04 -13.10 -2.30
C ILE A 20 -14.20 -14.38 -2.13
N LEU A 21 -14.02 -14.84 -0.90
CA LEU A 21 -13.21 -16.02 -0.59
C LEU A 21 -13.85 -17.35 -1.02
N LYS A 22 -15.16 -17.37 -1.30
CA LYS A 22 -15.84 -18.55 -1.88
C LYS A 22 -15.39 -18.85 -3.30
N PHE A 23 -14.90 -17.84 -4.03
CA PHE A 23 -14.36 -18.06 -5.37
C PHE A 23 -13.00 -18.74 -5.30
N LYS A 24 -12.70 -19.62 -6.26
CA LYS A 24 -11.42 -20.33 -6.29
C LYS A 24 -10.26 -19.32 -6.37
N ASN A 25 -9.16 -19.64 -5.70
CA ASN A 25 -7.92 -18.86 -5.83
C ASN A 25 -7.51 -18.80 -7.31
N GLY A 26 -7.42 -17.59 -7.85
CA GLY A 26 -7.12 -17.35 -9.27
C GLY A 26 -8.33 -17.02 -10.15
N THR A 27 -9.56 -17.08 -9.61
CA THR A 27 -10.74 -16.55 -10.32
C THR A 27 -10.62 -15.04 -10.46
N SER A 28 -10.59 -14.58 -11.71
CA SER A 28 -10.50 -13.16 -12.06
C SER A 28 -11.88 -12.55 -12.23
N MET A 29 -11.99 -11.24 -12.01
CA MET A 29 -13.16 -10.43 -12.39
C MET A 29 -13.59 -10.55 -13.87
N LEU A 30 -12.70 -11.02 -14.75
CA LEU A 30 -13.04 -11.32 -16.15
C LEU A 30 -13.95 -12.55 -16.29
N GLN A 31 -13.86 -13.49 -15.35
CA GLN A 31 -14.66 -14.70 -15.34
C GLN A 31 -15.97 -14.47 -14.57
N GLU A 32 -15.93 -13.68 -13.48
CA GLU A 32 -17.06 -13.48 -12.58
C GLU A 32 -17.31 -11.99 -12.32
N ARG A 33 -18.37 -11.43 -12.93
CA ARG A 33 -18.70 -10.00 -12.78
C ARG A 33 -19.10 -9.61 -11.36
N ASN A 34 -19.74 -10.53 -10.62
CA ASN A 34 -20.19 -10.29 -9.25
C ASN A 34 -19.02 -10.13 -8.28
N LEU A 35 -17.86 -10.72 -8.60
CA LEU A 35 -16.64 -10.59 -7.81
C LEU A 35 -16.15 -9.14 -7.77
N TRP A 36 -16.23 -8.46 -8.92
CA TRP A 36 -15.82 -7.08 -9.07
C TRP A 36 -16.65 -6.11 -8.21
N SER A 37 -17.97 -6.20 -8.30
CA SER A 37 -18.87 -5.31 -7.55
C SER A 37 -18.72 -5.52 -6.04
N THR A 38 -18.67 -6.78 -5.59
CA THR A 38 -18.47 -7.16 -4.19
C THR A 38 -17.15 -6.61 -3.65
N GLN A 39 -16.08 -6.70 -4.43
CA GLN A 39 -14.75 -6.21 -4.04
C GLN A 39 -14.69 -4.68 -3.98
N GLN A 40 -15.33 -3.97 -4.92
CA GLN A 40 -15.43 -2.51 -4.84
C GLN A 40 -16.20 -2.05 -3.61
N GLN A 41 -17.29 -2.74 -3.26
CA GLN A 41 -18.05 -2.46 -2.05
C GLN A 41 -17.18 -2.67 -0.80
N LEU A 42 -16.45 -3.80 -0.74
CA LEU A 42 -15.52 -4.09 0.35
C LEU A 42 -14.45 -3.00 0.51
N GLN A 43 -13.81 -2.58 -0.58
CA GLN A 43 -12.80 -1.51 -0.57
C GLN A 43 -13.36 -0.20 0.00
N LYS A 44 -14.58 0.19 -0.40
CA LYS A 44 -15.24 1.40 0.09
C LYS A 44 -15.56 1.31 1.59
N ILE A 45 -16.01 0.17 2.07
CA ILE A 45 -16.31 -0.02 3.50
C ILE A 45 -15.02 0.03 4.33
N TYR A 46 -13.98 -0.69 3.92
CA TYR A 46 -12.69 -0.64 4.61
C TYR A 46 -12.06 0.76 4.60
N GLN A 47 -12.17 1.50 3.50
CA GLN A 47 -11.76 2.91 3.44
C GLN A 47 -12.50 3.76 4.50
N LYS A 48 -13.83 3.60 4.61
CA LYS A 48 -14.62 4.32 5.61
C LYS A 48 -14.21 3.96 7.03
N ILE A 49 -14.00 2.68 7.32
CA ILE A 49 -13.58 2.22 8.66
C ILE A 49 -12.21 2.83 9.03
N LEU A 50 -11.23 2.81 8.12
CA LEU A 50 -9.89 3.38 8.35
C LEU A 50 -9.89 4.88 8.62
N VAL A 51 -10.86 5.63 8.05
CA VAL A 51 -10.99 7.08 8.27
C VAL A 51 -11.83 7.38 9.51
N LEU A 52 -12.81 6.54 9.83
CA LEU A 52 -13.74 6.74 10.94
C LEU A 52 -13.09 6.41 12.30
N ASP A 53 -12.44 5.26 12.41
CA ASP A 53 -11.82 4.77 13.63
C ASP A 53 -10.56 3.96 13.28
N LEU A 54 -9.43 4.66 13.20
CA LEU A 54 -8.18 4.08 12.75
C LEU A 54 -7.64 3.03 13.72
N ASP A 55 -7.72 3.26 15.03
CA ASP A 55 -7.18 2.34 16.03
C ASP A 55 -7.96 1.01 16.01
N TYR A 56 -9.29 1.08 15.94
CA TYR A 56 -10.13 -0.10 15.77
C TYR A 56 -9.84 -0.83 14.45
N ALA A 57 -9.68 -0.09 13.34
CA ALA A 57 -9.39 -0.67 12.04
C ALA A 57 -8.07 -1.45 12.04
N LEU A 58 -7.03 -0.90 12.67
CA LEU A 58 -5.72 -1.53 12.78
C LEU A 58 -5.73 -2.74 13.72
N GLU A 59 -6.46 -2.67 14.84
CA GLU A 59 -6.64 -3.82 15.73
C GLU A 59 -7.27 -5.01 14.99
N LYS A 60 -8.25 -4.73 14.12
CA LYS A 60 -8.92 -5.74 13.28
C LYS A 60 -8.20 -6.06 11.98
N LYS A 61 -7.01 -5.50 11.75
CA LYS A 61 -6.17 -5.71 10.55
C LYS A 61 -6.88 -5.38 9.23
N VAL A 62 -7.76 -4.39 9.25
CA VAL A 62 -8.54 -3.95 8.09
C VAL A 62 -7.64 -3.55 6.92
N GLU A 63 -6.50 -2.93 7.19
CA GLU A 63 -5.54 -2.51 6.17
C GLU A 63 -4.90 -3.70 5.43
N GLN A 64 -4.67 -4.81 6.15
CA GLN A 64 -4.10 -6.02 5.57
C GLN A 64 -5.12 -6.74 4.70
N ASP A 65 -6.37 -6.85 5.15
CA ASP A 65 -7.45 -7.45 4.38
C ASP A 65 -7.79 -6.61 3.14
N LEU A 66 -7.81 -5.28 3.28
CA LEU A 66 -7.96 -4.35 2.18
C LEU A 66 -6.93 -4.58 1.09
N TRP A 67 -5.65 -4.76 1.43
CA TRP A 67 -4.63 -5.11 0.44
C TRP A 67 -4.81 -6.52 -0.12
N ASN A 68 -4.90 -7.54 0.75
CA ASN A 68 -4.83 -8.94 0.32
C ASN A 68 -6.07 -9.37 -0.46
N VAL A 69 -7.25 -9.15 0.10
CA VAL A 69 -8.55 -9.53 -0.49
C VAL A 69 -9.03 -8.43 -1.43
N GLY A 70 -8.89 -7.17 -0.99
CA GLY A 70 -9.40 -6.03 -1.75
C GLY A 70 -8.60 -5.71 -3.01
N PHE A 71 -7.33 -6.12 -3.15
CA PHE A 71 -6.53 -5.81 -4.36
C PHE A 71 -5.66 -6.96 -4.84
N LYS A 72 -4.78 -7.49 -3.98
CA LYS A 72 -3.69 -8.39 -4.33
C LYS A 72 -4.18 -9.67 -5.01
N GLN A 73 -5.21 -10.32 -4.48
CA GLN A 73 -5.77 -11.56 -5.06
C GLN A 73 -6.17 -11.37 -6.53
N GLN A 74 -6.85 -10.28 -6.86
CA GLN A 74 -7.23 -9.99 -8.25
C GLN A 74 -6.06 -9.59 -9.12
N ILE A 75 -5.12 -8.82 -8.58
CA ILE A 75 -3.90 -8.46 -9.31
C ILE A 75 -3.11 -9.73 -9.66
N GLU A 76 -3.00 -10.68 -8.74
CA GLU A 76 -2.30 -11.95 -8.96
C GLU A 76 -3.04 -12.84 -9.98
N ALA A 77 -4.38 -12.94 -9.89
CA ALA A 77 -5.20 -13.66 -10.85
C ALA A 77 -5.05 -13.08 -12.28
N LEU A 78 -5.15 -11.75 -12.42
CA LEU A 78 -4.96 -11.07 -13.70
C LEU A 78 -3.52 -11.20 -14.21
N GLN A 79 -2.51 -11.11 -13.34
CA GLN A 79 -1.12 -11.35 -13.73
C GLN A 79 -0.89 -12.78 -14.24
N ALA A 80 -1.57 -13.79 -13.67
CA ALA A 80 -1.50 -15.17 -14.15
C ALA A 80 -2.06 -15.28 -15.58
N ILE A 81 -3.25 -14.71 -15.82
CA ILE A 81 -3.90 -14.67 -17.14
C ILE A 81 -3.00 -13.93 -18.15
N SER A 82 -2.45 -12.76 -17.80
CA SER A 82 -1.63 -11.96 -18.71
C SER A 82 -0.27 -12.58 -19.04
N LYS A 83 0.29 -13.42 -18.14
CA LYS A 83 1.58 -14.07 -18.37
C LYS A 83 1.46 -15.33 -19.22
N ASP A 84 0.35 -16.06 -19.08
CA ASP A 84 0.08 -17.24 -19.89
C ASP A 84 -0.06 -16.85 -21.37
N ARG A 85 0.78 -17.45 -22.22
CA ARG A 85 0.79 -17.20 -23.68
C ARG A 85 -0.31 -17.97 -24.40
N LYS A 86 -0.81 -19.06 -23.80
CA LYS A 86 -1.82 -19.94 -24.39
C LYS A 86 -3.24 -19.54 -23.97
N ASN A 87 -3.39 -18.62 -23.02
CA ASN A 87 -4.69 -18.21 -22.53
C ASN A 87 -5.39 -17.29 -23.55
N PRO A 88 -6.62 -17.62 -24.01
CA PRO A 88 -7.35 -16.80 -24.97
C PRO A 88 -7.70 -15.40 -24.41
N LEU A 89 -7.85 -15.26 -23.09
CA LEU A 89 -8.18 -14.00 -22.41
C LEU A 89 -6.94 -13.14 -22.10
N ARG A 90 -5.78 -13.43 -22.68
CA ARG A 90 -4.51 -12.76 -22.35
C ARG A 90 -4.56 -11.25 -22.60
N SER A 91 -5.06 -10.82 -23.77
CA SER A 91 -5.17 -9.40 -24.14
C SER A 91 -6.07 -8.65 -23.17
N ASP A 92 -7.25 -9.22 -22.89
CA ASP A 92 -8.25 -8.64 -22.01
C ASP A 92 -7.76 -8.62 -20.56
N GLY A 93 -7.09 -9.69 -20.14
CA GLY A 93 -6.37 -9.78 -18.88
C GLY A 93 -5.35 -8.68 -18.71
N GLN A 94 -4.56 -8.39 -19.74
CA GLN A 94 -3.54 -7.34 -19.70
C GLN A 94 -4.17 -5.93 -19.65
N ALA A 95 -5.21 -5.67 -20.44
CA ALA A 95 -5.94 -4.41 -20.41
C ALA A 95 -6.59 -4.18 -19.03
N MET A 96 -7.28 -5.20 -18.52
CA MET A 96 -7.92 -5.17 -17.20
C MET A 96 -6.90 -5.01 -16.07
N LEU A 97 -5.77 -5.72 -16.13
CA LEU A 97 -4.68 -5.56 -15.16
C LEU A 97 -4.16 -4.12 -15.13
N SER A 98 -3.92 -3.52 -16.30
CA SER A 98 -3.47 -2.12 -16.39
C SER A 98 -4.47 -1.17 -15.73
N TRP A 99 -5.76 -1.36 -16.04
CA TRP A 99 -6.84 -0.56 -15.48
C TRP A 99 -6.95 -0.74 -13.96
N VAL A 100 -6.95 -1.97 -13.45
CA VAL A 100 -7.00 -2.28 -12.01
C VAL A 100 -5.82 -1.68 -11.27
N LEU A 101 -4.60 -1.77 -11.82
CA LEU A 101 -3.41 -1.18 -11.19
C LEU A 101 -3.49 0.34 -11.11
N GLN A 102 -4.03 1.00 -12.14
CA GLN A 102 -4.26 2.45 -12.15
C GLN A 102 -5.34 2.85 -11.13
N ALA A 103 -6.49 2.15 -11.14
CA ALA A 103 -7.59 2.41 -10.20
C ALA A 103 -7.15 2.21 -8.75
N SER A 104 -6.40 1.14 -8.47
CA SER A 104 -5.84 0.84 -7.14
C SER A 104 -4.87 1.93 -6.68
N ALA A 105 -4.04 2.46 -7.60
CA ALA A 105 -3.13 3.56 -7.26
C ALA A 105 -3.91 4.84 -6.91
N GLY A 106 -4.97 5.15 -7.66
CA GLY A 106 -5.89 6.25 -7.35
C GLY A 106 -6.53 6.08 -5.96
N PHE A 107 -7.03 4.87 -5.66
CA PHE A 107 -7.60 4.55 -4.35
C PHE A 107 -6.62 4.81 -3.20
N TYR A 108 -5.40 4.27 -3.27
CA TYR A 108 -4.40 4.46 -2.20
C TYR A 108 -3.89 5.90 -2.09
N LEU A 109 -3.83 6.67 -3.19
CA LEU A 109 -3.52 8.10 -3.14
C LEU A 109 -4.63 8.87 -2.42
N CYS A 110 -5.90 8.58 -2.73
CA CYS A 110 -7.04 9.19 -2.05
C CYS A 110 -7.08 8.84 -0.57
N LEU A 111 -6.89 7.56 -0.22
CA LEU A 111 -6.83 7.10 1.17
C LEU A 111 -5.68 7.79 1.94
N LEU A 112 -4.48 7.85 1.35
CA LEU A 112 -3.34 8.55 1.93
C LEU A 112 -3.66 10.03 2.15
N HIS A 113 -4.30 10.69 1.18
CA HIS A 113 -4.71 12.09 1.32
C HIS A 113 -5.71 12.28 2.47
N GLN A 114 -6.74 11.43 2.54
CA GLN A 114 -7.77 11.49 3.59
C GLN A 114 -7.18 11.31 4.98
N ILE A 115 -6.32 10.31 5.18
CA ILE A 115 -5.63 10.08 6.45
C ILE A 115 -4.75 11.28 6.80
N CYS A 116 -3.94 11.78 5.85
CA CYS A 116 -3.08 12.92 6.11
C CYS A 116 -3.87 14.18 6.49
N THR A 117 -5.03 14.42 5.86
CA THR A 117 -5.91 15.54 6.18
C THR A 117 -6.60 15.35 7.53
N ALA A 118 -7.16 14.17 7.80
CA ALA A 118 -7.88 13.86 9.04
C ALA A 118 -6.97 13.95 10.28
N PHE A 119 -5.74 13.42 10.18
CA PHE A 119 -4.77 13.39 11.28
C PHE A 119 -3.75 14.54 11.24
N LYS A 120 -3.94 15.52 10.34
CA LYS A 120 -3.05 16.69 10.16
C LYS A 120 -1.56 16.30 10.06
N LEU A 121 -1.26 15.24 9.30
CA LEU A 121 0.09 14.75 9.11
C LEU A 121 0.86 15.67 8.15
N ASP A 122 1.98 16.20 8.63
CA ASP A 122 2.96 16.87 7.80
C ASP A 122 3.98 15.86 7.30
N LEU A 123 3.82 15.41 6.06
CA LEU A 123 4.76 14.50 5.41
C LEU A 123 5.69 15.31 4.50
N PRO A 124 7.00 15.01 4.46
CA PRO A 124 8.00 15.86 3.80
C PRO A 124 7.80 16.02 2.28
N PHE A 125 6.99 15.16 1.66
CA PHE A 125 6.65 15.19 0.24
C PHE A 125 5.26 15.76 -0.05
N ARG A 126 4.49 16.10 1.00
CA ARG A 126 3.21 16.80 0.88
C ARG A 126 3.50 18.30 0.98
N ARG A 127 3.41 19.01 -0.13
CA ARG A 127 3.37 20.48 -0.06
C ARG A 127 2.09 20.88 0.68
N ARG A 128 2.21 21.68 1.74
CA ARG A 128 1.04 22.31 2.39
C ARG A 128 0.32 23.16 1.34
N ALA A 129 -1.01 23.20 1.40
CA ALA A 129 -1.80 24.16 0.64
C ALA A 129 -1.34 25.61 0.92
N SER A 130 -0.85 25.88 2.13
CA SER A 130 -0.27 27.18 2.52
C SER A 130 0.99 27.58 1.72
N LEU A 131 1.69 26.62 1.09
CA LEU A 131 2.87 26.88 0.26
C LEU A 131 2.53 27.02 -1.24
N LEU A 132 1.28 26.76 -1.63
CA LEU A 132 0.81 26.84 -3.02
C LEU A 132 0.14 28.19 -3.34
N GLY A 133 0.16 29.12 -2.39
CA GLY A 133 -0.41 30.45 -2.51
C GLY A 133 -1.88 30.51 -2.07
N TRP A 134 -2.18 31.48 -1.22
CA TRP A 134 -3.51 31.99 -0.88
C TRP A 134 -4.40 31.11 0.00
N VAL A 135 -4.03 31.03 1.29
CA VAL A 135 -4.94 31.34 2.41
C VAL A 135 -4.05 31.94 3.50
N GLU A 136 -4.01 33.27 3.60
CA GLU A 136 -3.69 33.91 4.87
C GLU A 136 -4.81 33.52 5.82
N THR A 137 -4.52 32.65 6.79
CA THR A 137 -5.22 32.79 8.06
C THR A 137 -4.33 32.51 9.29
N TRP A 138 -3.99 33.62 9.96
CA TRP A 138 -3.82 33.84 11.40
C TRP A 138 -2.54 33.33 12.08
N GLY A 139 -1.68 34.30 12.43
CA GLY A 139 -0.72 34.20 13.53
C GLY A 139 0.74 34.37 13.14
N ALA A 140 1.16 35.59 12.80
CA ALA A 140 2.55 35.99 12.97
C ALA A 140 2.85 35.98 14.48
N GLY A 141 3.71 35.06 14.91
CA GLY A 141 4.19 34.96 16.27
C GLY A 141 5.33 33.95 16.31
N GLU A 142 6.55 34.45 16.50
CA GLU A 142 7.75 33.66 16.78
C GLU A 142 7.47 32.73 17.95
N THR A 143 7.55 31.41 17.76
CA THR A 143 7.92 30.42 18.79
C THR A 143 7.95 29.01 18.23
N GLU A 144 9.06 28.33 18.49
CA GLU A 144 9.23 26.87 18.50
C GLU A 144 9.09 26.11 17.17
N ALA A 145 10.10 25.28 16.87
CA ALA A 145 9.97 24.19 15.91
C ALA A 145 8.63 23.49 16.17
N PRO A 146 7.78 23.26 15.14
CA PRO A 146 6.41 22.84 15.37
C PRO A 146 6.47 21.61 16.25
N ALA A 147 6.00 21.76 17.50
CA ALA A 147 5.85 20.67 18.43
C ALA A 147 5.26 19.54 17.61
N ARG A 148 6.05 18.48 17.40
CA ARG A 148 5.64 17.32 16.62
C ARG A 148 4.33 16.90 17.24
N CYS A 149 3.18 17.28 16.67
CA CYS A 149 1.93 16.65 17.03
C CYS A 149 2.26 15.17 16.88
N PRO A 150 2.21 14.36 17.95
CA PRO A 150 2.35 12.94 17.80
C PRO A 150 1.06 12.50 17.13
N ALA A 151 0.91 12.78 15.84
CA ALA A 151 -0.02 12.04 15.03
C ALA A 151 0.22 10.58 15.37
N GLY A 152 -0.85 9.89 15.78
CA GLY A 152 -0.74 8.60 16.46
C GLY A 152 0.20 7.68 15.69
N ALA A 153 0.96 6.84 16.40
CA ALA A 153 1.81 5.84 15.75
C ALA A 153 1.03 5.05 14.67
N ALA A 154 -0.26 4.82 14.92
CA ALA A 154 -1.26 4.33 13.98
C ALA A 154 -1.32 5.11 12.65
N ALA A 155 -1.47 6.44 12.70
CA ALA A 155 -1.55 7.31 11.52
C ALA A 155 -0.27 7.26 10.68
N ARG A 156 0.90 7.26 11.32
CA ARG A 156 2.19 7.09 10.60
C ARG A 156 2.31 5.71 9.99
N TYR A 157 1.91 4.67 10.72
CA TYR A 157 1.91 3.30 10.23
C TYR A 157 1.05 3.16 8.97
N ILE A 158 -0.20 3.62 8.99
CA ILE A 158 -1.10 3.47 7.84
C ILE A 158 -0.65 4.32 6.64
N CYS A 159 -0.04 5.49 6.86
CA CYS A 159 0.58 6.26 5.78
C CYS A 159 1.75 5.52 5.14
N GLN A 160 2.63 4.93 5.96
CA GLN A 160 3.72 4.09 5.47
C GLN A 160 3.17 2.90 4.68
N HIS A 161 2.13 2.24 5.19
CA HIS A 161 1.45 1.12 4.53
C HIS A 161 0.91 1.51 3.14
N CYS A 162 0.22 2.65 3.04
CA CYS A 162 -0.27 3.16 1.75
C CYS A 162 0.88 3.43 0.77
N LEU A 163 1.97 4.06 1.21
CA LEU A 163 3.13 4.36 0.36
C LEU A 163 3.83 3.09 -0.14
N VAL A 164 3.95 2.06 0.71
CA VAL A 164 4.50 0.76 0.28
C VAL A 164 3.64 0.16 -0.82
N HIS A 165 2.32 0.15 -0.67
CA HIS A 165 1.44 -0.40 -1.71
C HIS A 165 1.36 0.45 -2.98
N LEU A 166 1.47 1.77 -2.88
CA LEU A 166 1.68 2.63 -4.06
C LEU A 166 2.97 2.26 -4.80
N GLY A 167 4.04 1.97 -4.06
CA GLY A 167 5.28 1.44 -4.61
C GLY A 167 5.11 0.08 -5.29
N ASP A 168 4.35 -0.83 -4.69
CA ASP A 168 4.05 -2.14 -5.26
C ASP A 168 3.25 -2.05 -6.56
N LEU A 169 2.23 -1.19 -6.58
CA LEU A 169 1.42 -0.93 -7.77
C LEU A 169 2.26 -0.34 -8.90
N ALA A 170 3.12 0.64 -8.62
CA ALA A 170 4.08 1.17 -9.58
C ALA A 170 5.06 0.10 -10.09
N ARG A 171 5.54 -0.78 -9.20
CA ARG A 171 6.42 -1.90 -9.54
C ARG A 171 5.72 -2.92 -10.45
N TYR A 172 4.46 -3.24 -10.20
CA TYR A 172 3.66 -4.13 -11.06
C TYR A 172 3.46 -3.53 -12.46
N ARG A 173 3.37 -2.21 -12.57
CA ARG A 173 3.36 -1.46 -13.84
C ARG A 173 4.74 -1.28 -14.49
N GLN A 174 5.79 -1.92 -13.96
CA GLN A 174 7.19 -1.76 -14.39
C GLN A 174 7.75 -0.32 -14.27
N GLN A 175 7.13 0.55 -13.47
CA GLN A 175 7.57 1.93 -13.25
C GLN A 175 8.58 2.00 -12.10
N LEU A 176 9.76 1.38 -12.28
CA LEU A 176 10.73 1.17 -11.20
C LEU A 176 11.25 2.46 -10.55
N ARG A 177 11.31 3.58 -11.29
CA ARG A 177 11.68 4.89 -10.74
C ARG A 177 10.62 5.41 -9.77
N ILE A 178 9.35 5.34 -10.17
CA ILE A 178 8.20 5.76 -9.35
C ILE A 178 8.07 4.86 -8.11
N ALA A 179 8.21 3.54 -8.28
CA ALA A 179 8.22 2.59 -7.17
C ALA A 179 9.31 2.93 -6.13
N HIS A 180 10.53 3.21 -6.60
CA HIS A 180 11.63 3.64 -5.73
C HIS A 180 11.27 4.88 -4.90
N THR A 181 10.69 5.90 -5.55
CA THR A 181 10.28 7.14 -4.87
C THR A 181 9.25 6.87 -3.78
N PHE A 182 8.22 6.06 -4.05
CA PHE A 182 7.23 5.71 -3.03
C PHE A 182 7.83 4.95 -1.84
N TYR A 183 8.73 3.99 -2.08
CA TYR A 183 9.40 3.29 -0.97
C TYR A 183 10.35 4.22 -0.19
N ARG A 184 10.99 5.21 -0.84
CA ARG A 184 11.76 6.25 -0.13
C ARG A 184 10.88 7.13 0.74
N HIS A 185 9.71 7.54 0.23
CA HIS A 185 8.72 8.28 1.00
C HIS A 185 8.20 7.47 2.19
N ALA A 186 7.96 6.17 2.01
CA ALA A 186 7.60 5.28 3.12
C ALA A 186 8.66 5.28 4.24
N LEU A 187 9.95 5.31 3.89
CA LEU A 187 11.04 5.42 4.87
C LEU A 187 11.12 6.79 5.55
N ALA A 188 10.73 7.86 4.86
CA ALA A 188 10.65 9.19 5.46
C ALA A 188 9.54 9.29 6.52
N VAL A 189 8.50 8.44 6.42
CA VAL A 189 7.45 8.33 7.46
C VAL A 189 7.94 7.56 8.69
N SER A 190 8.62 6.43 8.48
CA SER A 190 9.20 5.63 9.56
C SER A 190 10.37 4.79 9.06
N VAL A 191 11.52 4.88 9.74
CA VAL A 191 12.73 4.11 9.41
C VAL A 191 12.77 2.73 10.09
N HIS A 192 11.77 2.40 10.92
CA HIS A 192 11.83 1.22 11.78
C HIS A 192 11.26 -0.05 11.15
N SER A 193 10.47 0.08 10.07
CA SER A 193 9.91 -1.06 9.33
C SER A 193 10.88 -1.58 8.28
N GLY A 194 11.11 -2.89 8.26
CA GLY A 194 11.98 -3.56 7.29
C GLY A 194 11.37 -3.65 5.89
N GLN A 195 10.04 -3.56 5.78
CA GLN A 195 9.33 -3.82 4.53
C GLN A 195 9.73 -2.85 3.40
N PRO A 196 9.76 -1.51 3.57
CA PRO A 196 10.17 -0.61 2.50
C PRO A 196 11.61 -0.84 2.04
N TYR A 197 12.53 -1.21 2.96
CA TYR A 197 13.90 -1.56 2.62
C TYR A 197 13.96 -2.81 1.73
N ASN A 198 13.21 -3.86 2.07
CA ASN A 198 13.14 -5.05 1.25
C ASN A 198 12.62 -4.73 -0.17
N GLN A 199 11.62 -3.85 -0.29
CA GLN A 199 11.11 -3.45 -1.60
C GLN A 199 12.12 -2.62 -2.40
N LEU A 200 12.89 -1.73 -1.76
CA LEU A 200 13.99 -1.00 -2.40
C LEU A 200 15.09 -1.95 -2.90
N ALA A 201 15.33 -3.05 -2.19
CA ALA A 201 16.25 -4.09 -2.62
C ALA A 201 15.78 -4.76 -3.91
N LEU A 202 14.51 -5.16 -3.99
CA LEU A 202 13.90 -5.73 -5.19
C LEU A 202 13.95 -4.78 -6.39
N VAL A 203 13.70 -3.49 -6.17
CA VAL A 203 13.80 -2.46 -7.22
C VAL A 203 15.25 -2.29 -7.68
N SER A 204 16.20 -2.24 -6.75
CA SER A 204 17.63 -2.11 -7.06
C SER A 204 18.15 -3.31 -7.85
N TRP A 205 17.72 -4.52 -7.46
CA TRP A 205 18.03 -5.76 -8.16
C TRP A 205 17.52 -5.76 -9.61
N ARG A 206 16.25 -5.38 -9.82
CA ARG A 206 15.66 -5.27 -11.17
C ARG A 206 16.34 -4.23 -12.06
N ARG A 207 17.02 -3.24 -11.46
CA ARG A 207 17.80 -2.22 -12.17
C ARG A 207 19.26 -2.60 -12.37
N GLY A 208 19.66 -3.84 -12.06
CA GLY A 208 21.05 -4.30 -12.16
C GLY A 208 22.00 -3.75 -11.08
N ARG A 209 21.49 -3.04 -10.07
CA ARG A 209 22.31 -2.44 -9.00
C ARG A 209 22.51 -3.44 -7.86
N ARG A 210 23.41 -4.41 -8.06
CA ARG A 210 23.65 -5.53 -7.12
C ARG A 210 24.06 -5.08 -5.73
N LEU A 211 25.09 -4.22 -5.61
CA LEU A 211 25.55 -3.71 -4.32
C LEU A 211 24.45 -2.96 -3.56
N SER A 212 23.69 -2.11 -4.26
CA SER A 212 22.54 -1.42 -3.66
C SER A 212 21.45 -2.39 -3.20
N ALA A 213 21.19 -3.45 -3.96
CA ALA A 213 20.22 -4.47 -3.56
C ALA A 213 20.65 -5.20 -2.29
N LEU A 214 21.93 -5.59 -2.20
CA LEU A 214 22.51 -6.20 -1.01
C LEU A 214 22.39 -5.27 0.22
N TYR A 215 22.80 -4.02 0.07
CA TYR A 215 22.68 -2.99 1.10
C TYR A 215 21.25 -2.90 1.65
N TRP A 216 20.26 -2.80 0.76
CA TRP A 216 18.85 -2.69 1.18
C TRP A 216 18.31 -3.97 1.83
N HIS A 217 18.72 -5.15 1.38
CA HIS A 217 18.35 -6.41 2.05
C HIS A 217 18.91 -6.49 3.47
N VAL A 218 20.18 -6.13 3.67
CA VAL A 218 20.78 -6.06 5.01
C VAL A 218 20.02 -5.04 5.88
N ARG A 219 19.70 -3.86 5.35
CA ARG A 219 18.90 -2.85 6.07
C ARG A 219 17.51 -3.34 6.45
N SER A 220 16.87 -4.19 5.65
CA SER A 220 15.55 -4.75 5.96
C SER A 220 15.54 -5.72 7.15
N LEU A 221 16.73 -6.21 7.54
CA LEU A 221 16.97 -7.07 8.71
C LEU A 221 17.34 -6.26 9.95
N LEU A 222 18.21 -5.26 9.78
CA LEU A 222 18.84 -4.53 10.88
C LEU A 222 18.01 -3.31 11.33
N VAL A 223 16.70 -3.48 11.44
CA VAL A 223 15.76 -2.45 11.92
C VAL A 223 14.92 -3.00 13.06
N ARG A 224 14.25 -2.11 13.78
CA ARG A 224 13.47 -2.47 14.98
C ARG A 224 12.31 -3.42 14.70
N ALA A 225 11.71 -3.34 13.51
CA ALA A 225 10.71 -4.29 13.02
C ALA A 225 11.19 -4.92 11.70
N PRO A 226 12.02 -5.99 11.76
CA PRO A 226 12.56 -6.65 10.58
C PRO A 226 11.46 -7.19 9.66
N PHE A 227 11.71 -7.22 8.35
CA PHE A 227 10.81 -7.87 7.42
C PHE A 227 11.00 -9.39 7.49
N PRO A 228 10.00 -10.20 7.89
CA PRO A 228 10.24 -11.62 8.20
C PRO A 228 10.89 -12.44 7.06
N PRO A 229 10.54 -12.24 5.78
CA PRO A 229 11.19 -12.94 4.67
C PRO A 229 12.60 -12.44 4.31
N ALA A 230 13.10 -11.38 4.94
CA ALA A 230 14.38 -10.76 4.58
C ALA A 230 15.61 -11.69 4.67
N PRO A 231 15.74 -12.64 5.64
CA PRO A 231 16.89 -13.52 5.70
C PRO A 231 16.97 -14.43 4.46
N ALA A 232 15.84 -15.02 4.07
CA ALA A 232 15.73 -15.85 2.88
C ALA A 232 15.96 -15.04 1.58
N ASN A 233 15.53 -13.76 1.55
CA ASN A 233 15.80 -12.87 0.43
C ASN A 233 17.30 -12.56 0.31
N LEU A 234 17.95 -12.23 1.43
CA LEU A 234 19.38 -11.95 1.49
C LEU A 234 20.21 -13.16 1.05
N ALA A 235 19.90 -14.35 1.56
CA ALA A 235 20.57 -15.59 1.15
C ALA A 235 20.48 -15.82 -0.36
N ARG A 236 19.29 -15.65 -0.95
CA ARG A 236 19.10 -15.74 -2.41
C ARG A 236 19.90 -14.68 -3.17
N THR A 237 19.95 -13.44 -2.69
CA THR A 237 20.74 -12.38 -3.30
C THR A 237 22.24 -12.69 -3.29
N LEU A 238 22.76 -13.20 -2.17
CA LEU A 238 24.16 -13.58 -2.04
C LEU A 238 24.53 -14.74 -2.97
N HIS A 239 23.71 -15.80 -2.99
CA HIS A 239 23.92 -16.92 -3.91
C HIS A 239 23.87 -16.50 -5.38
N ALA A 240 22.98 -15.59 -5.74
CA ALA A 240 22.87 -15.08 -7.11
C ALA A 240 23.96 -14.07 -7.48
N ALA A 241 24.69 -13.51 -6.52
CA ALA A 241 25.84 -12.63 -6.75
C ALA A 241 27.17 -13.40 -6.80
N ALA A 242 27.21 -14.62 -6.27
CA ALA A 242 28.37 -15.52 -6.31
C ALA A 242 28.47 -16.34 -7.60
N ARG A 243 27.53 -16.18 -8.54
CA ARG A 243 27.52 -16.75 -9.88
C ARG A 243 27.78 -15.67 -10.90
#